data_AF-A0A3D0UNS4-F1
#
_entry.id   AF-A0A3D0UNS4-F1
#
_cell.length_a   1.000
_cell.length_b   1.000
_cell.length_c   1.000
_cell.angle_alpha   90.00
_cell.angle_beta   90.00
_cell.angle_gamma   90.00
#
_symmetry.space_group_name_H-M   'P 1'
#
loop_
_entity.id
_entity.type
_entity.pdbx_description
1 polymer ?
#
loop_
_entity_poly.entity_id
_entity_poly.type
_entity_poly.pdbx_seq_one_letter_code
_entity_poly.pdbx_strand_id
1 'polypeptide(L)'
;MNQNRLTATILYLAILVLAACSLVTEEAAVPDQTVGDLTRNVIEVTTEEVTKIPEELIVETAEPPNQPAGEVCTDVNSGASLSYEDAVDTAERSACTQEGELKEAHFCNENTGTWWIDLEVEKPGCNPACVVDLNTKTAEINWRCTGALPP
;
A
#
# COMPACT_ATOMS: atom_id res chain seq x y z
N MET A 1 -3.26 -16.45 -49.01
CA MET A 1 -2.89 -15.33 -48.11
C MET A 1 -1.39 -15.11 -48.23
N ASN A 2 -0.99 -13.89 -48.57
CA ASN A 2 0.33 -13.57 -49.12
C ASN A 2 1.34 -13.30 -47.98
N GLN A 3 2.34 -14.17 -47.79
CA GLN A 3 3.33 -14.08 -46.71
C GLN A 3 4.05 -12.72 -46.67
N ASN A 4 4.18 -12.04 -47.82
CA ASN A 4 4.79 -10.72 -47.93
C ASN A 4 3.96 -9.59 -47.30
N ARG A 5 2.66 -9.79 -47.10
CA ARG A 5 1.81 -8.81 -46.38
C ARG A 5 1.96 -8.93 -44.87
N LEU A 6 2.19 -10.15 -44.37
CA LEU A 6 2.31 -10.40 -42.93
C LEU A 6 3.62 -9.82 -42.37
N THR A 7 4.72 -9.96 -43.10
CA THR A 7 6.04 -9.45 -42.68
C THR A 7 6.10 -7.93 -42.70
N ALA A 8 5.46 -7.28 -43.67
CA ALA A 8 5.38 -5.82 -43.74
C ALA A 8 4.58 -5.23 -42.57
N THR A 9 3.48 -5.87 -42.16
CA THR A 9 2.67 -5.40 -41.02
C THR A 9 3.39 -5.60 -39.69
N ILE A 10 4.10 -6.72 -39.51
CA ILE A 10 4.89 -6.99 -38.29
C ILE A 10 6.05 -6.00 -38.15
N LEU A 11 6.75 -5.70 -39.26
CA LEU A 11 7.84 -4.73 -39.24
C LEU A 11 7.32 -3.31 -38.95
N TYR A 12 6.16 -2.93 -39.50
CA TYR A 12 5.53 -1.63 -39.25
C TYR A 12 5.09 -1.47 -37.78
N LEU A 13 4.52 -2.52 -37.18
CA LEU A 13 4.17 -2.52 -35.76
C LEU A 13 5.42 -2.43 -34.85
N ALA A 14 6.50 -3.15 -35.18
CA ALA A 14 7.74 -3.08 -34.41
C ALA A 14 8.40 -1.68 -34.46
N ILE A 15 8.35 -1.01 -35.61
CA ILE A 15 8.84 0.38 -35.77
C ILE A 15 7.98 1.36 -34.97
N LEU A 16 6.64 1.19 -34.97
CA LEU A 16 5.74 2.03 -34.16
C LEU A 16 5.96 1.85 -32.65
N VAL A 17 6.23 0.62 -32.19
CA VAL A 17 6.55 0.34 -30.78
C VAL A 17 7.89 0.97 -30.39
N LEU A 18 8.91 0.90 -31.25
CA LEU A 18 10.21 1.53 -30.99
C LEU A 18 10.13 3.06 -30.97
N ALA A 19 9.31 3.69 -31.82
CA ALA A 19 9.12 5.14 -31.83
C ALA A 19 8.37 5.66 -30.59
N ALA A 20 7.50 4.84 -29.97
CA ALA A 20 6.80 5.20 -28.74
C ALA A 20 7.71 5.17 -27.49
N CYS A 21 8.85 4.45 -27.52
CA CYS A 21 9.79 4.39 -26.39
C CYS A 21 10.68 5.63 -26.23
N SER A 22 10.72 6.57 -27.19
CA SER A 22 11.68 7.70 -27.18
C SER A 22 11.15 9.02 -26.62
N LEU A 23 9.94 9.07 -26.06
CA LEU A 23 9.28 10.32 -25.65
C LEU A 23 9.02 10.46 -24.14
N VAL A 24 9.90 9.93 -23.28
CA VAL A 24 9.84 10.22 -21.85
C VAL A 24 11.16 10.85 -21.40
N THR A 25 11.23 12.17 -21.51
CA THR A 25 12.20 12.99 -20.76
C THR A 25 11.43 14.19 -20.20
N GLU A 26 11.04 14.09 -18.94
CA GLU A 26 10.48 15.20 -18.16
C GLU A 26 11.27 15.27 -16.85
N GLU A 27 12.35 16.06 -16.85
CA GLU A 27 12.97 16.55 -15.62
C GLU A 27 12.20 17.79 -15.18
N ALA A 28 11.22 17.61 -14.29
CA ALA A 28 10.58 18.70 -13.59
C ALA A 28 11.42 19.07 -12.35
N ALA A 29 11.92 20.30 -12.34
CA ALA A 29 12.60 20.92 -11.21
C ALA A 29 11.65 21.05 -10.00
N VAL A 30 12.14 20.64 -8.83
CA VAL A 30 11.43 20.72 -7.54
C VAL A 30 11.60 22.12 -6.93
N PRO A 31 10.52 22.83 -6.55
CA PRO A 31 10.61 24.02 -5.73
C PRO A 31 10.70 23.70 -4.23
N ASP A 32 11.70 24.31 -3.59
CA ASP A 32 11.92 24.46 -2.15
C ASP A 32 10.78 25.24 -1.48
N GLN A 33 10.10 24.65 -0.50
CA GLN A 33 9.20 25.38 0.40
C GLN A 33 9.42 25.05 1.88
N THR A 34 9.96 26.10 2.50
CA THR A 34 10.08 26.47 3.90
C THR A 34 8.99 25.99 4.87
N VAL A 35 9.50 25.50 5.99
CA VAL A 35 8.89 25.16 7.28
C VAL A 35 7.88 26.21 7.78
N GLY A 36 6.66 25.77 8.03
CA GLY A 36 5.59 26.54 8.67
C GLY A 36 5.22 25.95 10.02
N ASP A 37 5.57 26.71 11.06
CA ASP A 37 5.27 26.52 12.48
C ASP A 37 3.75 26.52 12.75
N LEU A 38 3.23 25.45 13.35
CA LEU A 38 1.85 25.38 13.84
C LEU A 38 1.85 25.20 15.36
N THR A 39 1.71 26.34 16.02
CA THR A 39 1.46 26.47 17.45
C THR A 39 0.21 25.70 17.88
N ARG A 40 0.46 24.77 18.79
CA ARG A 40 -0.40 24.01 19.70
C ARG A 40 -1.59 24.82 20.27
N ASN A 41 -2.81 24.51 19.83
CA ASN A 41 -4.03 24.87 20.56
C ASN A 41 -4.28 23.83 21.67
N VAL A 42 -4.05 24.24 22.92
CA VAL A 42 -4.48 23.48 24.10
C VAL A 42 -5.94 23.86 24.37
N ILE A 43 -6.86 22.92 24.17
CA ILE A 43 -8.25 23.06 24.63
C ILE A 43 -8.28 22.57 26.07
N GLU A 44 -8.45 23.49 27.02
CA GLU A 44 -8.81 23.17 28.40
C GLU A 44 -10.27 22.68 28.40
N VAL A 45 -10.45 21.36 28.46
CA VAL A 45 -11.76 20.74 28.67
C VAL A 45 -12.03 20.75 30.17
N THR A 46 -12.91 21.65 30.59
CA THR A 46 -13.45 21.72 31.95
C THR A 46 -14.34 20.50 32.20
N THR A 47 -13.98 19.69 33.18
CA THR A 47 -14.69 18.49 33.63
C THR A 47 -15.80 18.82 34.61
N GLU A 48 -16.99 19.18 34.11
CA GLU A 48 -18.28 19.21 34.82
C GLU A 48 -19.33 18.95 33.72
N GLU A 49 -20.22 17.96 33.67
CA GLU A 49 -20.93 17.19 34.68
C GLU A 49 -21.31 15.81 34.08
N VAL A 50 -20.90 14.70 34.70
CA VAL A 50 -21.42 13.37 34.36
C VAL A 50 -22.67 13.13 35.17
N THR A 51 -23.85 13.29 34.56
CA THR A 51 -25.11 12.82 35.15
C THR A 51 -25.88 11.90 34.19
N LYS A 52 -25.77 10.61 34.49
CA LYS A 52 -26.88 9.64 34.56
C LYS A 52 -27.63 9.33 33.25
N ILE A 53 -27.15 8.33 32.51
CA ILE A 53 -27.92 7.61 31.47
C ILE A 53 -28.25 6.20 32.00
N PRO A 54 -29.51 5.73 31.92
CA PRO A 54 -29.93 4.41 32.38
C PRO A 54 -29.47 3.28 31.43
N GLU A 55 -28.96 2.19 32.03
CA GLU A 55 -28.48 0.96 31.38
C GLU A 55 -29.62 0.04 30.90
N GLU A 56 -30.35 0.41 29.85
CA GLU A 56 -31.20 -0.58 29.16
C GLU A 56 -31.04 -0.54 27.63
N LEU A 57 -30.39 -1.60 27.14
CA LEU A 57 -30.46 -2.16 25.80
C LEU A 57 -29.88 -1.31 24.65
N ILE A 58 -28.58 -1.09 24.70
CA ILE A 58 -27.78 -1.01 23.47
C ILE A 58 -27.18 -2.39 23.20
N VAL A 59 -27.67 -3.05 22.15
CA VAL A 59 -26.94 -4.13 21.49
C VAL A 59 -25.75 -3.45 20.83
N GLU A 60 -24.66 -3.35 21.57
CA GLU A 60 -23.36 -2.94 21.05
C GLU A 60 -22.87 -4.10 20.16
N THR A 61 -23.29 -4.08 18.90
CA THR A 61 -22.43 -4.60 17.84
C THR A 61 -21.12 -3.87 18.02
N ALA A 62 -20.13 -4.56 18.60
CA ALA A 62 -18.79 -4.04 18.80
C ALA A 62 -18.24 -3.64 17.43
N GLU A 63 -18.37 -2.36 17.10
CA GLU A 63 -17.53 -1.74 16.10
C GLU A 63 -16.08 -1.93 16.61
N PRO A 64 -15.17 -2.47 15.78
CA PRO A 64 -13.79 -2.66 16.19
C PRO A 64 -13.22 -1.33 16.68
N PRO A 65 -12.38 -1.36 17.73
CA PRO A 65 -12.04 -0.18 18.49
C PRO A 65 -11.31 0.81 17.59
N ASN A 66 -11.95 1.96 17.32
CA ASN A 66 -11.28 3.21 17.00
C ASN A 66 -10.21 3.08 15.88
N GLN A 67 -10.62 2.76 14.65
CA GLN A 67 -9.73 2.93 13.50
C GLN A 67 -9.56 4.44 13.28
N PRO A 68 -8.35 5.01 13.47
CA PRO A 68 -8.11 6.41 13.18
C PRO A 68 -8.38 6.66 11.70
N ALA A 69 -8.90 7.85 11.39
CA ALA A 69 -9.12 8.31 10.03
C ALA A 69 -7.89 8.03 9.15
N GLY A 70 -8.03 7.06 8.23
CA GLY A 70 -7.08 6.71 7.17
C GLY A 70 -5.61 6.62 7.58
N GLU A 71 -5.12 5.43 7.92
CA GLU A 71 -3.68 5.21 8.09
C GLU A 71 -2.94 5.46 6.76
N VAL A 72 -1.85 6.23 6.79
CA VAL A 72 -1.04 6.57 5.61
C VAL A 72 0.43 6.23 5.89
N CYS A 73 1.05 5.51 4.96
CA CYS A 73 2.50 5.27 4.97
C CYS A 73 3.20 6.29 4.09
N THR A 74 4.36 6.79 4.52
CA THR A 74 5.19 7.72 3.75
C THR A 74 6.63 7.23 3.70
N ASP A 75 7.22 7.18 2.51
CA ASP A 75 8.64 6.90 2.30
C ASP A 75 9.48 8.11 2.77
N VAL A 76 10.38 7.91 3.72
CA VAL A 76 11.21 8.99 4.28
C VAL A 76 12.22 9.56 3.29
N ASN A 77 12.57 8.80 2.24
CA ASN A 77 13.58 9.19 1.26
C ASN A 77 12.95 9.87 0.04
N SER A 78 11.84 9.35 -0.47
CA SER A 78 11.18 9.89 -1.68
C SER A 78 10.01 10.83 -1.38
N GLY A 79 9.45 10.77 -0.17
CA GLY A 79 8.21 11.46 0.17
C GLY A 79 6.96 10.85 -0.46
N ALA A 80 7.07 9.71 -1.17
CA ALA A 80 5.92 9.00 -1.70
C ALA A 80 5.02 8.52 -0.56
N SER A 81 3.71 8.64 -0.72
CA SER A 81 2.74 8.18 0.28
C SER A 81 1.66 7.29 -0.33
N LEU A 82 1.09 6.42 0.51
CA LEU A 82 -0.01 5.52 0.15
C LEU A 82 -0.88 5.27 1.38
N SER A 83 -2.19 5.45 1.26
CA SER A 83 -3.12 5.04 2.32
C SER A 83 -3.13 3.52 2.46
N TYR A 84 -3.51 3.02 3.64
CA TYR A 84 -3.69 1.60 3.84
C TYR A 84 -4.77 1.02 2.90
N GLU A 85 -5.87 1.75 2.69
CA GLU A 85 -6.94 1.35 1.76
C GLU A 85 -6.42 1.17 0.33
N ASP A 86 -5.67 2.14 -0.20
CA ASP A 86 -5.06 2.01 -1.54
C ASP A 86 -4.02 0.89 -1.60
N ALA A 87 -3.35 0.60 -0.49
CA ALA A 87 -2.41 -0.52 -0.40
C ALA A 87 -3.13 -1.87 -0.44
N VAL A 88 -4.27 -2.00 0.25
CA VAL A 88 -5.17 -3.16 0.15
C VAL A 88 -5.66 -3.32 -1.28
N ASP A 89 -6.18 -2.27 -1.92
CA ASP A 89 -6.62 -2.30 -3.34
C ASP A 89 -5.50 -2.73 -4.29
N THR A 90 -4.25 -2.35 -4.00
CA THR A 90 -3.08 -2.76 -4.79
C THR A 90 -2.74 -4.23 -4.54
N ALA A 91 -2.80 -4.69 -3.30
CA ALA A 91 -2.57 -6.07 -2.93
C ALA A 91 -3.64 -7.01 -3.49
N GLU A 92 -4.92 -6.61 -3.46
CA GLU A 92 -6.05 -7.40 -3.97
C GLU A 92 -5.98 -7.66 -5.47
N ARG A 93 -5.44 -6.70 -6.23
CA ARG A 93 -5.23 -6.80 -7.68
C ARG A 93 -3.94 -7.53 -8.07
N SER A 94 -3.16 -7.99 -7.10
CA SER A 94 -1.84 -8.59 -7.33
C SER A 94 -1.86 -10.12 -7.26
N ALA A 95 -0.67 -10.73 -7.28
CA ALA A 95 -0.52 -12.16 -7.04
C ALA A 95 -0.74 -12.55 -5.56
N CYS A 96 -0.70 -11.60 -4.62
CA CYS A 96 -0.84 -11.88 -3.19
C CYS A 96 -2.12 -12.65 -2.85
N THR A 97 -3.27 -12.21 -3.37
CA THR A 97 -4.58 -12.82 -3.11
C THR A 97 -4.81 -14.14 -3.84
N GLN A 98 -3.90 -14.52 -4.74
CA GLN A 98 -3.92 -15.85 -5.36
C GLN A 98 -3.31 -16.91 -4.42
N GLU A 99 -2.44 -16.50 -3.48
CA GLU A 99 -1.81 -17.39 -2.51
C GLU A 99 -2.56 -17.46 -1.18
N GLY A 100 -3.18 -16.36 -0.72
CA GLY A 100 -3.95 -16.34 0.53
C GLY A 100 -4.70 -15.02 0.73
N GLU A 101 -5.64 -15.01 1.68
CA GLU A 101 -6.41 -13.81 2.02
C GLU A 101 -5.52 -12.79 2.78
N LEU A 102 -5.77 -11.49 2.59
CA LEU A 102 -5.09 -10.44 3.35
C LEU A 102 -5.63 -10.41 4.78
N LYS A 103 -4.74 -10.36 5.78
CA LYS A 103 -5.10 -10.18 7.18
C LYS A 103 -5.23 -8.70 7.52
N GLU A 104 -5.95 -8.40 8.60
CA GLU A 104 -5.96 -7.06 9.19
C GLU A 104 -4.59 -6.66 9.78
N ALA A 105 -3.70 -7.61 10.05
CA ALA A 105 -2.37 -7.31 10.57
C ALA A 105 -1.49 -6.70 9.46
N HIS A 106 -1.08 -5.44 9.66
CA HIS A 106 -0.26 -4.70 8.72
C HIS A 106 0.69 -3.73 9.44
N PHE A 107 1.73 -3.28 8.74
CA PHE A 107 2.59 -2.19 9.19
C PHE A 107 3.23 -1.44 8.02
N CYS A 108 3.50 -0.16 8.23
CA CYS A 108 4.28 0.67 7.31
C CYS A 108 5.77 0.57 7.65
N ASN A 109 6.61 0.32 6.64
CA ASN A 109 8.05 0.53 6.73
C ASN A 109 8.43 1.78 5.93
N GLU A 110 8.45 2.92 6.62
CA GLU A 110 8.75 4.23 6.04
C GLU A 110 10.18 4.31 5.47
N ASN A 111 11.12 3.51 6.00
CA ASN A 111 12.51 3.52 5.54
C ASN A 111 12.68 2.94 4.13
N THR A 112 11.84 1.95 3.79
CA THR A 112 11.85 1.29 2.48
C THR A 112 10.70 1.74 1.61
N GLY A 113 9.80 2.59 2.12
CA GLY A 113 8.59 2.98 1.40
C GLY A 113 7.70 1.79 1.08
N THR A 114 7.41 0.91 2.04
CA THR A 114 6.59 -0.28 1.79
C THR A 114 5.52 -0.50 2.86
N TRP A 115 4.30 -0.82 2.43
CA TRP A 115 3.29 -1.46 3.27
C TRP A 115 3.53 -2.97 3.35
N TRP A 116 3.38 -3.54 4.53
CA TRP A 116 3.42 -4.98 4.77
C TRP A 116 2.07 -5.40 5.32
N ILE A 117 1.37 -6.29 4.61
CA ILE A 117 0.05 -6.81 4.99
C ILE A 117 0.19 -8.33 5.11
N ASP A 118 -0.05 -8.89 6.28
CA ASP A 118 0.13 -10.32 6.49
C ASP A 118 -0.87 -11.15 5.65
N LEU A 119 -0.48 -12.36 5.25
CA LEU A 119 -1.32 -13.27 4.45
C LEU A 119 -1.79 -14.47 5.28
N GLU A 120 -3.06 -14.86 5.11
CA GLU A 120 -3.64 -16.09 5.66
C GLU A 120 -3.31 -17.28 4.75
N VAL A 121 -2.03 -17.67 4.76
CA VAL A 121 -1.55 -18.89 4.09
C VAL A 121 -0.50 -19.59 4.93
N GLU A 122 -0.68 -20.89 5.16
CA GLU A 122 0.24 -21.68 5.95
C GLU A 122 1.39 -22.23 5.09
N LYS A 123 2.63 -21.92 5.49
CA LYS A 123 3.84 -22.52 4.93
C LYS A 123 4.83 -22.79 6.05
N PRO A 124 5.24 -24.05 6.29
CA PRO A 124 6.12 -24.39 7.40
C PRO A 124 7.39 -23.53 7.43
N GLY A 125 7.67 -22.93 8.59
CA GLY A 125 8.84 -22.07 8.80
C GLY A 125 8.73 -20.68 8.17
N CYS A 126 7.59 -20.29 7.61
CA CYS A 126 7.40 -19.00 6.95
C CYS A 126 6.29 -18.19 7.62
N ASN A 127 6.40 -16.86 7.52
CA ASN A 127 5.38 -15.91 7.93
C ASN A 127 5.10 -14.96 6.75
N PRO A 128 4.17 -15.28 5.85
CA PRO A 128 3.99 -14.55 4.61
C PRO A 128 3.32 -13.18 4.80
N ALA A 129 3.73 -12.22 3.99
CA ALA A 129 3.09 -10.93 3.83
C ALA A 129 3.07 -10.50 2.36
N CYS A 130 2.05 -9.76 1.98
CA CYS A 130 2.02 -8.96 0.77
C CYS A 130 2.72 -7.63 1.04
N VAL A 131 3.79 -7.36 0.28
CA VAL A 131 4.57 -6.13 0.39
C VAL A 131 4.21 -5.22 -0.77
N VAL A 132 3.64 -4.05 -0.46
CA VAL A 132 3.25 -3.04 -1.46
C VAL A 132 4.26 -1.91 -1.43
N ASP A 133 4.87 -1.63 -2.57
CA ASP A 133 5.83 -0.53 -2.73
C ASP A 133 5.10 0.80 -2.96
N LEU A 134 5.42 1.81 -2.17
CA LEU A 134 4.81 3.14 -2.23
C LEU A 134 5.18 3.91 -3.50
N ASN A 135 6.35 3.66 -4.07
CA ASN A 135 6.88 4.41 -5.22
C ASN A 135 6.34 3.83 -6.54
N THR A 136 6.34 2.50 -6.67
CA THR A 136 5.92 1.81 -7.90
C THR A 136 4.44 1.39 -7.89
N LYS A 137 3.79 1.39 -6.72
CA LYS A 137 2.42 0.87 -6.53
C LYS A 137 2.28 -0.58 -7.02
N THR A 138 3.32 -1.39 -6.81
CA THR A 138 3.32 -2.83 -7.10
C THR A 138 3.33 -3.63 -5.81
N ALA A 139 2.77 -4.84 -5.85
CA ALA A 139 2.70 -5.72 -4.70
C ALA A 139 3.30 -7.10 -5.00
N GLU A 140 4.12 -7.59 -4.06
CA GLU A 140 4.81 -8.88 -4.15
C GLU A 140 4.77 -9.62 -2.81
N ILE A 141 4.81 -10.95 -2.85
CA ILE A 141 4.78 -11.77 -1.63
C ILE A 141 6.18 -11.89 -1.05
N ASN A 142 6.31 -11.56 0.23
CA ASN A 142 7.48 -11.87 1.04
C ASN A 142 7.15 -12.96 2.06
N TRP A 143 7.77 -14.13 1.90
CA TRP A 143 7.48 -15.29 2.76
C TRP A 143 8.12 -15.21 4.16
N ARG A 144 9.07 -14.30 4.40
CA ARG A 144 9.83 -14.13 5.66
C ARG A 144 10.17 -15.48 6.34
N CYS A 145 10.72 -16.43 5.58
CA CYS A 145 11.00 -17.77 6.09
C CYS A 145 12.21 -17.81 7.01
N THR A 146 12.13 -18.55 8.11
CA THR A 146 13.22 -18.86 9.02
C THR A 146 13.39 -20.37 9.14
N GLY A 147 14.63 -20.85 9.06
CA GLY A 147 14.97 -22.25 9.35
C GLY A 147 14.40 -23.29 8.38
N ALA A 148 15.10 -23.51 7.26
CA ALA A 148 15.12 -24.88 6.74
C ALA A 148 15.77 -25.75 7.83
N LEU A 149 15.04 -26.74 8.34
CA LEU A 149 15.71 -27.82 9.08
C LEU A 149 16.74 -28.42 8.11
N PRO A 150 18.04 -28.48 8.46
CA PRO A 150 18.96 -29.30 7.70
C PRO A 150 18.45 -30.76 7.74
N PRO A 151 18.60 -31.52 6.64
CA PRO A 151 18.06 -32.87 6.49
C PRO A 151 18.52 -33.84 7.58
#